data_AF-A0A843GZN0-F1
#
_entry.id   AF-A0A843GZN0-F1
#
_cell.length_a   1.000
_cell.length_b   1.000
_cell.length_c   1.000
_cell.angle_alpha   90.00
_cell.angle_beta   90.00
_cell.angle_gamma   90.00
#
_symmetry.space_group_name_H-M   'P 1'
#
loop_
_entity.id
_entity.type
_entity.pdbx_description
1 polymer ?
#
loop_
_entity_poly.entity_id
_entity_poly.type
_entity_poly.pdbx_seq_one_letter_code
_entity_poly.pdbx_strand_id
1 'polypeptide(L)'
;MKYYTTERELRQANCLVISIGYCDIQNLERFLNANAYTRGIYGWNSDIYNFEGFTVSTGYRPLHFIYLTDDRQRNEFLKREYDLLRAYLLALDKKIEHKKIKLPNDWHKASRKIYDMIYKAKKRITKKLNKEIYNY
;
A
#
# COMPACT_ATOMS: atom_id res chain seq x y z
N MET A 1 16.85 8.77 2.41
CA MET A 1 16.80 8.48 3.86
C MET A 1 15.34 8.51 4.28
N LYS A 2 14.86 7.54 5.08
CA LYS A 2 13.47 7.54 5.57
C LYS A 2 13.32 8.50 6.75
N TYR A 3 12.22 9.25 6.81
CA TYR A 3 11.94 10.18 7.90
C TYR A 3 10.99 9.58 8.95
N TYR A 4 11.02 10.10 10.18
CA TYR A 4 10.08 9.67 11.22
C TYR A 4 8.71 10.33 11.00
N THR A 5 7.64 9.57 11.14
CA THR A 5 6.28 10.10 11.14
C THR A 5 5.41 9.44 12.22
N THR A 6 4.25 10.04 12.49
CA THR A 6 3.26 9.54 13.44
C THR A 6 1.95 9.17 12.75
N GLU A 7 1.16 8.33 13.42
CA GLU A 7 -0.21 8.05 12.99
C GLU A 7 -1.05 9.33 12.89
N ARG A 8 -0.84 10.28 13.81
CA ARG A 8 -1.54 11.56 13.81
C ARG A 8 -1.27 12.37 12.53
N GLU A 9 -0.01 12.48 12.12
CA GLU A 9 0.38 13.18 10.88
C GLU A 9 -0.21 12.49 9.65
N LEU A 10 -0.13 11.16 9.58
CA LEU A 10 -0.67 10.40 8.45
C LEU A 10 -2.21 10.49 8.38
N ARG A 11 -2.90 10.56 9.53
CA ARG A 11 -4.36 10.78 9.59
C ARG A 11 -4.73 12.17 9.08
N GLN A 12 -3.96 13.21 9.45
CA GLN A 12 -4.18 14.58 8.96
C GLN A 12 -3.96 14.72 7.46
N ALA A 13 -3.12 13.86 6.86
CA ALA A 13 -2.92 13.83 5.42
C ALA A 13 -4.09 13.17 4.64
N ASN A 14 -5.17 12.75 5.30
CA ASN A 14 -6.35 12.10 4.71
C ASN A 14 -6.01 10.93 3.75
N CYS A 15 -4.93 10.20 4.06
CA CYS A 15 -4.46 9.10 3.21
C CYS A 15 -5.19 7.79 3.53
N LEU A 16 -5.46 6.98 2.51
CA LEU A 16 -5.84 5.57 2.67
C LEU A 16 -4.59 4.77 3.10
N VAL A 17 -4.56 4.23 4.32
CA VAL A 17 -3.38 3.47 4.82
C VAL A 17 -3.67 1.98 4.85
N ILE A 18 -3.03 1.25 3.94
CA ILE A 18 -3.08 -0.21 3.84
C ILE A 18 -2.14 -0.85 4.85
N SER A 19 -2.72 -1.62 5.78
CA SER A 19 -1.99 -2.32 6.83
C SER A 19 -1.61 -3.74 6.38
N ILE A 20 -0.32 -4.04 6.44
CA ILE A 20 0.25 -5.34 6.07
C ILE A 20 1.18 -5.81 7.20
N GLY A 21 1.11 -7.08 7.58
CA GLY A 21 1.90 -7.61 8.69
C GLY A 21 3.41 -7.59 8.41
N TYR A 22 4.19 -7.83 9.45
CA TYR A 22 5.63 -8.01 9.32
C TYR A 22 5.95 -9.19 8.40
N CYS A 23 6.88 -9.01 7.47
CA CYS A 23 7.31 -9.99 6.46
C CYS A 23 6.26 -10.47 5.45
N ASP A 24 5.00 -10.03 5.53
CA ASP A 24 3.94 -10.44 4.59
C ASP A 24 4.19 -10.02 3.13
N ILE A 25 5.01 -8.98 2.93
CA ILE A 25 5.41 -8.47 1.61
C ILE A 25 6.95 -8.30 1.49
N GLN A 26 7.73 -9.11 2.21
CA GLN A 26 9.18 -8.93 2.31
C GLN A 26 9.91 -8.99 0.96
N ASN A 27 9.44 -9.80 0.01
CA ASN A 27 10.06 -9.93 -1.31
C ASN A 27 9.78 -8.70 -2.17
N LEU A 28 8.60 -8.11 -2.02
CA LEU A 28 8.18 -6.87 -2.64
C LEU A 28 8.97 -5.68 -2.06
N GLU A 29 9.13 -5.61 -0.74
CA GLU A 29 9.84 -4.53 -0.04
C GLU A 29 11.27 -4.32 -0.55
N ARG A 30 11.95 -5.39 -1.00
CA ARG A 30 13.30 -5.30 -1.59
C ARG A 30 13.39 -4.38 -2.81
N PHE A 31 12.26 -4.10 -3.47
CA PHE A 31 12.15 -3.23 -4.63
C PHE A 31 11.51 -1.88 -4.31
N LEU A 32 11.09 -1.67 -3.07
CA LEU A 32 10.47 -0.44 -2.60
C LEU A 32 11.46 0.36 -1.76
N ASN A 33 11.28 1.68 -1.76
CA ASN A 33 11.98 2.55 -0.84
C ASN A 33 10.97 3.10 0.16
N ALA A 34 11.14 2.75 1.44
CA ALA A 34 10.33 3.34 2.50
C ALA A 34 10.55 4.86 2.54
N ASN A 35 9.45 5.62 2.50
CA ASN A 35 9.46 7.07 2.59
C ASN A 35 9.64 7.51 4.05
N ALA A 36 8.92 6.84 4.95
CA ALA A 36 8.94 7.14 6.37
C ALA A 36 8.91 5.87 7.23
N TYR A 37 9.00 6.04 8.54
CA TYR A 37 8.81 4.98 9.53
C TYR A 37 8.10 5.51 10.77
N THR A 38 7.47 4.60 11.51
CA THR A 38 6.90 4.87 12.83
C THR A 38 7.66 4.10 13.90
N ARG A 39 7.66 4.62 15.13
CA ARG A 39 8.25 3.96 16.30
C ARG A 39 7.40 4.20 17.54
N GLY A 40 7.43 3.24 18.46
CA GLY A 40 6.84 3.35 19.79
C GLY A 40 7.91 3.25 20.88
N ILE A 41 7.48 2.97 22.10
CA ILE A 41 8.36 2.82 23.28
C ILE A 41 9.38 1.69 23.06
N TYR A 42 8.98 0.63 22.36
CA TYR A 42 9.83 -0.54 22.06
C TYR A 42 10.62 -0.43 20.74
N GLY A 43 10.77 0.78 20.20
CA GLY A 43 11.50 1.01 18.94
C GLY A 43 10.60 0.91 17.71
N TRP A 44 11.16 0.40 16.61
CA TRP A 44 10.52 0.41 15.28
C TRP A 44 9.18 -0.33 15.27
N ASN A 45 8.15 0.32 14.75
CA ASN A 45 6.80 -0.26 14.62
C ASN A 45 6.51 -0.68 13.19
N SER A 46 6.73 0.22 12.22
CA SER A 46 6.45 -0.04 10.81
C SER A 46 7.17 0.92 9.88
N ASP A 47 7.46 0.44 8.68
CA ASP A 47 7.86 1.25 7.54
C ASP A 47 6.63 1.71 6.76
N ILE A 48 6.76 2.90 6.16
CA ILE A 48 5.70 3.62 5.47
C ILE A 48 6.14 3.86 4.03
N TYR A 49 5.35 3.33 3.10
CA TYR A 49 5.54 3.47 1.66
C TYR A 49 4.39 4.29 1.07
N ASN A 50 4.69 5.46 0.53
CA ASN A 50 3.72 6.35 -0.07
C ASN A 50 3.64 6.08 -1.57
N PHE A 51 2.42 5.83 -2.04
CA PHE A 51 2.09 5.71 -3.45
C PHE A 51 1.10 6.82 -3.82
N GLU A 52 0.93 7.03 -5.12
CA GLU A 52 -0.07 7.99 -5.60
C GLU A 52 -1.48 7.53 -5.21
N GLY A 53 -2.08 8.22 -4.22
CA GLY A 53 -3.44 8.01 -3.76
C GLY A 53 -3.62 6.96 -2.66
N PHE A 54 -2.56 6.35 -2.13
CA PHE A 54 -2.62 5.50 -0.93
C PHE A 54 -1.23 5.28 -0.31
N THR A 55 -1.21 4.84 0.94
CA THR A 55 0.00 4.54 1.70
C THR A 55 -0.05 3.08 2.15
N VAL A 56 1.09 2.41 2.21
CA VAL A 56 1.25 1.08 2.80
C VAL A 56 2.06 1.21 4.08
N SER A 57 1.55 0.64 5.16
CA SER A 57 2.27 0.51 6.43
C SER A 57 2.52 -0.98 6.70
N THR A 58 3.78 -1.35 6.90
CA THR A 58 4.17 -2.73 7.21
C THR A 58 5.23 -2.81 8.30
N GLY A 59 5.06 -3.76 9.22
CA GLY A 59 5.96 -3.98 10.35
C GLY A 59 5.29 -4.74 11.48
N TYR A 60 5.91 -4.72 12.66
CA TYR A 60 5.38 -5.38 13.86
C TYR A 60 4.08 -4.77 14.36
N ARG A 61 3.93 -3.45 14.20
CA ARG A 61 2.74 -2.68 14.58
C ARG A 61 2.38 -1.74 13.42
N PRO A 62 1.87 -2.31 12.30
CA PRO A 62 1.51 -1.50 11.15
C PRO A 62 0.30 -0.63 11.49
N LEU A 63 0.28 0.57 10.91
CA LEU A 63 -0.86 1.47 11.07
C LEU A 63 -2.03 0.95 10.25
N HIS A 64 -3.24 1.18 10.76
CA HIS A 64 -4.47 0.84 10.07
C HIS A 64 -5.49 1.96 10.24
N PHE A 65 -5.80 2.67 9.17
CA PHE A 65 -6.95 3.56 9.13
C PHE A 65 -7.39 3.84 7.69
N ILE A 66 -8.70 4.04 7.55
CA ILE A 66 -9.34 4.49 6.33
C ILE A 66 -10.01 5.81 6.67
N TYR A 67 -9.76 6.86 5.88
CA TYR A 67 -10.45 8.12 6.07
C TYR A 67 -11.92 7.95 5.67
N LEU A 68 -12.82 8.02 6.65
CA LEU A 68 -14.25 7.87 6.45
C LEU A 68 -14.93 9.25 6.49
N THR A 69 -15.96 9.42 5.68
CA THR A 69 -16.84 10.60 5.62
C THR A 69 -18.26 10.22 6.04
N ASP A 70 -19.19 11.17 6.13
CA ASP A 70 -20.62 10.82 6.35
C ASP A 70 -21.26 10.11 5.15
N ASP A 71 -20.62 10.17 3.98
CA ASP A 71 -21.04 9.41 2.79
C ASP A 71 -20.74 7.91 2.94
N ARG A 72 -21.81 7.14 3.17
CA ARG A 72 -21.77 5.67 3.28
C ARG A 72 -21.24 5.00 2.01
N GLN A 73 -21.66 5.44 0.82
CA GLN A 73 -21.25 4.81 -0.44
C GLN A 73 -19.76 5.00 -0.67
N ARG A 74 -19.25 6.20 -0.39
CA ARG A 74 -17.80 6.49 -0.43
C ARG A 74 -17.02 5.65 0.57
N ASN A 75 -17.51 5.49 1.79
CA ASN A 75 -16.86 4.66 2.80
C ASN A 75 -16.80 3.19 2.39
N GLU A 76 -17.88 2.65 1.84
CA GLU A 76 -17.93 1.29 1.31
C GLU A 76 -16.98 1.12 0.12
N PHE A 77 -16.92 2.10 -0.79
CA PHE A 77 -15.94 2.13 -1.88
C PHE A 77 -14.50 2.05 -1.36
N LEU A 78 -14.13 2.91 -0.40
CA LEU A 78 -12.76 2.98 0.13
C LEU A 78 -12.35 1.69 0.84
N LYS A 79 -13.27 1.06 1.58
CA LYS A 79 -13.05 -0.26 2.21
C LYS A 79 -12.81 -1.34 1.15
N ARG A 80 -13.62 -1.40 0.10
CA ARG A 80 -13.44 -2.37 -0.99
C ARG A 80 -12.14 -2.13 -1.74
N GLU A 81 -11.78 -0.87 -1.98
CA GLU A 81 -10.51 -0.51 -2.62
C GLU A 81 -9.30 -0.93 -1.78
N TYR A 82 -9.35 -0.69 -0.46
CA TYR A 82 -8.35 -1.17 0.50
C TYR A 82 -8.16 -2.68 0.39
N ASP A 83 -9.25 -3.46 0.46
CA ASP A 83 -9.18 -4.93 0.50
C ASP A 83 -8.57 -5.49 -0.80
N LEU A 84 -8.99 -4.95 -1.94
CA LEU A 84 -8.50 -5.37 -3.25
C LEU A 84 -7.02 -5.03 -3.44
N LEU A 85 -6.58 -3.84 -3.01
CA LEU A 85 -5.17 -3.44 -3.07
C LEU A 85 -4.31 -4.29 -2.14
N ARG A 86 -4.77 -4.52 -0.90
CA ARG A 86 -4.07 -5.38 0.07
C ARG A 86 -3.88 -6.79 -0.50
N ALA A 87 -4.95 -7.39 -1.03
CA ALA A 87 -4.89 -8.72 -1.65
C ALA A 87 -3.95 -8.73 -2.86
N TYR A 88 -3.95 -7.67 -3.67
CA TYR A 88 -3.04 -7.55 -4.80
C TYR A 88 -1.57 -7.53 -4.37
N LEU A 89 -1.22 -6.74 -3.36
CA LEU A 89 0.16 -6.61 -2.86
C LEU A 89 0.68 -7.95 -2.31
N LEU A 90 -0.12 -8.65 -1.51
CA LEU A 90 0.20 -9.99 -1.00
C LEU A 90 0.40 -11.02 -2.14
N ALA A 91 -0.46 -10.97 -3.15
CA ALA A 91 -0.34 -11.85 -4.32
C ALA A 91 0.87 -11.49 -5.19
N LEU A 92 1.23 -10.21 -5.27
CA LEU A 92 2.40 -9.73 -5.99
C LEU A 92 3.68 -10.21 -5.32
N ASP A 93 3.78 -10.10 -3.99
CA ASP A 93 4.90 -10.62 -3.22
C ASP A 93 5.16 -12.11 -3.50
N LYS A 94 4.11 -12.93 -3.39
CA LYS A 94 4.19 -14.37 -3.70
C LYS A 94 4.64 -14.62 -5.14
N LYS A 95 4.22 -13.81 -6.11
CA LYS A 95 4.67 -13.96 -7.50
C LYS A 95 6.16 -13.62 -7.66
N ILE A 96 6.66 -12.65 -6.91
CA ILE A 96 8.09 -12.31 -6.89
C ILE A 96 8.89 -13.45 -6.26
N GLU A 97 8.46 -13.94 -5.10
CA GLU A 97 9.07 -15.08 -4.39
C GLU A 97 9.21 -16.31 -5.29
N HIS A 98 8.11 -16.72 -5.93
CA HIS A 98 8.07 -17.87 -6.83
C HIS A 98 8.67 -17.57 -8.22
N LYS A 99 9.33 -16.42 -8.41
CA LYS A 99 9.94 -15.97 -9.68
C LYS A 99 8.97 -16.02 -10.87
N LYS A 100 7.66 -15.87 -10.63
CA LYS A 100 6.61 -15.83 -11.66
C LYS A 100 6.59 -14.51 -12.42
N ILE A 101 7.33 -13.50 -11.94
CA ILE A 101 7.52 -12.22 -12.62
C ILE A 101 9.00 -12.11 -13.01
N LYS A 102 9.25 -11.93 -14.30
CA LYS A 102 10.60 -11.63 -14.80
C LYS A 102 10.95 -10.18 -14.46
N LEU A 103 11.78 -9.96 -13.44
CA LEU A 103 12.31 -8.65 -13.09
C LEU A 103 13.69 -8.44 -13.74
N PRO A 104 14.01 -7.21 -14.19
CA PRO A 104 15.37 -6.85 -14.59
C PRO A 104 16.37 -7.09 -13.45
N ASN A 105 17.63 -7.40 -13.80
CA ASN A 105 18.70 -7.52 -12.81
C ASN A 105 19.10 -6.16 -12.23
N ASP A 106 18.90 -5.08 -12.99
CA ASP A 106 19.10 -3.71 -12.53
C ASP A 106 18.00 -3.32 -11.54
N TRP A 107 18.40 -2.95 -10.32
CA TRP A 107 17.49 -2.64 -9.23
C TRP A 107 16.56 -1.46 -9.57
N HIS A 108 17.06 -0.40 -10.22
CA HIS A 108 16.25 0.76 -10.60
C HIS A 108 15.16 0.38 -11.61
N LYS A 109 15.49 -0.42 -12.62
CA LYS A 109 14.52 -0.93 -13.60
C LYS A 109 13.52 -1.89 -12.96
N ALA A 110 13.95 -2.74 -12.03
CA ALA A 110 13.07 -3.65 -11.30
C ALA A 110 12.11 -2.87 -10.38
N SER A 111 12.63 -1.94 -9.58
CA SER A 111 11.84 -1.05 -8.73
C SER A 111 10.80 -0.29 -9.55
N ARG A 112 11.21 0.38 -10.64
CA ARG A 112 10.29 1.09 -11.54
C ARG A 112 9.18 0.18 -12.08
N LYS A 113 9.52 -1.04 -12.49
CA LYS A 113 8.53 -2.01 -12.95
C LYS A 113 7.54 -2.40 -11.85
N ILE A 114 7.99 -2.57 -10.61
CA ILE A 114 7.13 -2.84 -9.45
C ILE A 114 6.18 -1.66 -9.18
N TYR A 115 6.70 -0.43 -9.13
CA TYR A 115 5.87 0.77 -8.96
C TYR A 115 4.82 0.90 -10.07
N ASP A 116 5.20 0.66 -11.34
CA ASP A 116 4.27 0.68 -12.47
C ASP A 116 3.16 -0.38 -12.33
N MET A 117 3.50 -1.58 -11.84
CA MET A 117 2.54 -2.66 -11.62
C MET A 117 1.52 -2.28 -10.54
N ILE A 118 1.98 -1.73 -9.42
CA ILE A 118 1.15 -1.27 -8.30
C ILE A 118 0.24 -0.12 -8.76
N TYR A 119 0.78 0.88 -9.46
CA TYR A 119 0.01 2.01 -9.98
C TYR A 119 -1.09 1.56 -10.96
N LYS A 120 -0.74 0.67 -11.91
CA LYS A 120 -1.71 0.10 -12.86
C LYS A 120 -2.80 -0.69 -12.14
N ALA A 121 -2.46 -1.43 -11.09
CA ALA A 121 -3.43 -2.17 -10.28
C ALA A 121 -4.40 -1.21 -9.57
N LYS A 122 -3.91 -0.16 -8.91
CA LYS A 122 -4.74 0.90 -8.30
C LYS A 122 -5.72 1.48 -9.31
N LYS A 123 -5.22 1.95 -10.44
CA LYS A 123 -6.06 2.55 -11.50
C LYS A 123 -7.15 1.61 -12.00
N ARG A 124 -6.84 0.32 -12.15
CA ARG A 124 -7.82 -0.71 -12.58
C ARG A 124 -8.88 -0.96 -11.51
N ILE A 125 -8.48 -1.09 -10.24
CA ILE A 125 -9.39 -1.30 -9.11
C ILE A 125 -10.34 -0.12 -8.97
N THR A 126 -9.81 1.11 -8.92
CA THR A 126 -10.62 2.34 -8.83
C THR A 126 -11.61 2.44 -9.99
N LYS A 127 -11.16 2.21 -11.23
CA LYS A 127 -12.03 2.25 -12.42
C LYS A 127 -13.14 1.19 -12.35
N LYS A 128 -12.84 -0.02 -11.89
CA LYS A 128 -13.83 -1.10 -11.75
C LYS A 128 -14.89 -0.72 -10.72
N LEU A 129 -14.46 -0.30 -9.53
CA LEU A 129 -15.39 0.08 -8.45
C LEU A 129 -16.24 1.30 -8.84
N ASN A 130 -15.67 2.29 -9.53
CA ASN A 130 -16.44 3.45 -9.99
C ASN A 130 -17.54 3.04 -10.98
N LYS A 131 -17.28 2.11 -11.90
CA LYS A 131 -18.33 1.58 -12.77
C LYS A 131 -19.44 0.91 -11.96
N GLU A 132 -19.09 0.12 -10.96
CA GLU A 132 -20.10 -0.56 -10.12
C GLU A 132 -20.99 0.42 -9.34
N ILE A 133 -20.46 1.58 -8.93
CA ILE A 133 -21.22 2.59 -8.18
C ILE A 133 -22.00 3.54 -9.09
N TYR A 134 -21.44 3.90 -10.25
CA TYR A 134 -21.96 4.97 -11.11
C TYR A 134 -22.64 4.51 -12.40
N ASN A 135 -22.71 3.20 -12.71
CA ASN A 135 -23.64 2.70 -13.74
C ASN A 135 -25.08 2.82 -13.19
N TYR A 136 -26.09 3.53 -13.71
CA TYR A 136 -26.37 4.36 -14.89
C TYR A 136 -25.56 4.14 -16.17
#